data_AF-A0A850QTI9-F1
#
_entry.id   AF-A0A850QTI9-F1
#
_cell.length_a   1.000
_cell.length_b   1.000
_cell.length_c   1.000
_cell.angle_alpha   90.00
_cell.angle_beta   90.00
_cell.angle_gamma   90.00
#
_symmetry.space_group_name_H-M   'P 1'
#
loop_
_entity.id
_entity.type
_entity.pdbx_description
1 polymer ?
#
loop_
_entity_poly.entity_id
_entity_poly.type
_entity_poly.pdbx_seq_one_letter_code
_entity_poly.pdbx_strand_id
1 'polypeptide(L)'
;MKLAFKWPQLLVVIAVTALLYSQLPPAGLSTEGYHLALLFIATIASIVLNIMPTGAIAVLSIAVYCIILPVEPTGKAAITAELHDFNNSLIWLIVIAFMMARAFAKTGLGERISLVLLSKFGQSSL
;
A
#
# COMPACT_ATOMS: atom_id res chain seq x y z
N MET A 1 19.47 8.56 -6.11
CA MET A 1 18.40 7.86 -5.37
C MET A 1 18.66 6.37 -5.48
N LYS A 2 19.44 5.77 -4.56
CA LYS A 2 19.69 4.32 -4.60
C LYS A 2 18.36 3.66 -4.22
N LEU A 3 17.66 3.03 -5.17
CA LEU A 3 16.68 2.02 -4.79
C LEU A 3 17.48 0.96 -4.04
N ALA A 4 17.43 0.99 -2.71
CA ALA A 4 17.96 -0.06 -1.86
C ALA A 4 17.02 -1.25 -2.00
N PHE A 5 16.98 -1.84 -3.19
CA PHE A 5 16.22 -3.04 -3.46
C PHE A 5 16.90 -4.16 -2.69
N LYS A 6 16.28 -4.59 -1.60
CA LYS A 6 16.86 -5.60 -0.71
C LYS A 6 16.52 -6.99 -1.23
N TRP A 7 17.17 -7.36 -2.34
CA TRP A 7 17.10 -8.68 -2.99
C TRP A 7 17.08 -9.88 -2.03
N PRO A 8 17.95 -9.97 -1.01
CA PRO A 8 17.94 -11.13 -0.12
C PRO A 8 16.63 -11.25 0.68
N GLN A 9 16.06 -10.14 1.11
CA GLN A 9 14.82 -10.15 1.91
C GLN A 9 13.61 -10.47 1.04
N LEU A 10 13.59 -10.00 -0.21
CA LEU A 10 12.57 -10.37 -1.18
C LEU A 10 12.53 -11.89 -1.38
N LEU A 11 13.71 -12.49 -1.64
CA LEU A 11 13.82 -13.92 -1.86
C LEU A 11 13.38 -14.72 -0.63
N VAL A 12 13.73 -14.27 0.57
CA VAL A 12 13.28 -14.92 1.82
C VAL A 12 11.76 -14.87 1.94
N VAL A 13 11.14 -13.70 1.73
CA VAL A 13 9.67 -13.58 1.84
C VAL A 13 9.00 -14.48 0.80
N ILE A 14 9.45 -14.46 -0.46
CA ILE A 14 8.91 -15.32 -1.53
C ILE A 14 9.11 -16.80 -1.22
N ALA A 15 10.29 -17.19 -0.74
CA ALA A 15 10.57 -18.59 -0.41
C ALA A 15 9.69 -19.09 0.74
N VAL A 16 9.54 -18.29 1.80
CA VAL A 16 8.69 -18.64 2.94
C VAL A 16 7.23 -18.75 2.51
N THR A 17 6.73 -17.82 1.70
CA THR A 17 5.33 -17.83 1.28
C THR A 17 5.05 -18.95 0.29
N ALA A 18 5.98 -19.28 -0.61
CA ALA A 18 5.87 -20.42 -1.51
C ALA A 18 5.91 -21.77 -0.75
N LEU A 19 6.73 -21.88 0.29
CA LEU A 19 6.78 -23.05 1.15
C LEU A 19 5.46 -23.25 1.91
N LEU A 20 4.90 -22.17 2.46
CA LEU A 20 3.61 -22.23 3.16
C LEU A 20 2.45 -22.50 2.19
N TYR A 21 2.49 -21.93 0.99
CA TYR A 21 1.50 -22.20 -0.05
C TYR A 21 1.42 -23.68 -0.44
N SER A 22 2.55 -24.40 -0.36
CA SER A 22 2.64 -25.82 -0.67
C SER A 22 2.07 -26.73 0.44
N GLN A 23 1.76 -26.18 1.62
CA GLN A 23 1.19 -26.95 2.74
C GLN A 23 -0.34 -26.97 2.68
N LEU A 24 -0.94 -28.04 3.20
CA LEU A 24 -2.40 -28.15 3.29
C LEU A 24 -2.95 -27.12 4.28
N PRO A 25 -4.10 -26.48 3.98
CA PRO A 25 -4.74 -25.56 4.91
C PRO A 25 -5.10 -26.26 6.23
N PRO A 26 -4.99 -25.56 7.37
CA PRO A 26 -5.43 -26.08 8.67
C PRO A 26 -6.92 -26.48 8.64
N ALA A 27 -7.28 -27.50 9.42
CA ALA A 27 -8.65 -27.99 9.48
C ALA A 27 -9.64 -26.86 9.85
N GLY A 28 -10.64 -26.65 9.00
CA GLY A 28 -11.67 -25.62 9.17
C GLY A 28 -11.50 -24.35 8.32
N LEU A 29 -10.41 -24.20 7.57
CA LEU A 29 -10.25 -23.11 6.60
C LEU A 29 -10.58 -23.56 5.17
N SER A 30 -11.20 -22.66 4.39
CA SER A 30 -11.27 -22.83 2.94
C SER A 30 -9.89 -22.65 2.31
N THR A 31 -9.60 -23.42 1.25
CA THR A 31 -8.34 -23.33 0.52
C THR A 31 -8.09 -21.92 0.00
N GLU A 32 -9.13 -21.27 -0.54
CA GLU A 32 -9.06 -19.89 -1.03
C GLU A 32 -8.73 -18.89 0.10
N GLY A 33 -9.38 -19.01 1.25
CA GLY A 33 -9.14 -18.13 2.40
C GLY A 33 -7.72 -18.27 2.96
N TYR A 34 -7.15 -19.48 2.94
CA TYR A 34 -5.78 -19.72 3.36
C TYR A 34 -4.76 -19.03 2.44
N HIS A 35 -4.94 -19.15 1.13
CA HIS A 35 -4.04 -18.52 0.16
C HIS A 35 -4.14 -16.99 0.17
N LEU A 36 -5.33 -16.43 0.35
CA LEU A 36 -5.54 -15.00 0.55
C LEU A 36 -4.83 -14.48 1.80
N ALA A 37 -4.96 -15.18 2.93
CA ALA A 37 -4.29 -14.83 4.17
C ALA A 37 -2.76 -14.87 4.03
N LEU A 38 -2.21 -15.88 3.35
CA LEU A 38 -0.79 -15.98 3.06
C LEU A 38 -0.28 -14.80 2.23
N LEU A 39 -1.01 -14.44 1.16
CA LEU A 39 -0.66 -13.29 0.32
C LEU A 39 -0.69 -12.00 1.14
N PHE A 40 -1.70 -11.81 1.98
CA PHE A 40 -1.81 -10.63 2.83
C PHE A 40 -0.64 -10.50 3.82
N ILE A 41 -0.27 -11.59 4.50
CA ILE A 41 0.88 -11.63 5.41
C ILE A 41 2.18 -11.36 4.64
N ALA A 42 2.34 -11.94 3.45
CA ALA A 42 3.49 -11.69 2.58
C ALA A 42 3.63 -10.21 2.20
N THR A 43 2.53 -9.56 1.85
CA THR A 43 2.48 -8.14 1.50
C THR A 43 2.84 -7.27 2.70
N ILE A 44 2.27 -7.53 3.88
CA ILE A 44 2.61 -6.79 5.11
C ILE A 44 4.09 -6.94 5.45
N ALA A 45 4.61 -8.17 5.45
CA ALA A 45 6.01 -8.43 5.71
C ALA A 45 6.92 -7.67 4.73
N SER A 46 6.55 -7.63 3.44
CA SER A 46 7.30 -6.90 2.41
C SER A 46 7.32 -5.38 2.65
N ILE A 47 6.19 -4.81 3.08
CA ILE A 47 6.06 -3.38 3.42
C ILE A 47 6.92 -3.05 4.66
N VAL A 48 6.80 -3.84 5.74
CA VAL A 48 7.52 -3.61 7.01
C VAL A 48 9.03 -3.70 6.81
N LEU A 49 9.50 -4.69 6.06
CA LEU A 49 10.92 -4.88 5.74
C LEU A 49 11.48 -3.79 4.80
N ASN A 50 10.61 -2.94 4.24
CA ASN A 50 10.95 -1.90 3.28
C ASN A 50 11.81 -2.45 2.13
N ILE A 51 11.35 -3.54 1.52
CA ILE A 51 12.05 -4.22 0.43
C ILE A 51 12.08 -3.36 -0.83
N MET A 52 10.97 -2.65 -1.07
CA MET A 52 10.69 -1.80 -2.21
C MET A 52 9.77 -0.64 -1.80
N PRO A 53 9.58 0.40 -2.64
CA PRO A 53 8.58 1.43 -2.40
C PRO A 53 7.20 0.82 -2.19
N THR A 54 6.46 1.29 -1.18
CA THR A 54 5.14 0.76 -0.80
C THR A 54 4.17 0.67 -1.98
N GLY A 55 4.18 1.66 -2.87
CA GLY A 55 3.34 1.65 -4.08
C GLY A 55 3.69 0.50 -5.04
N ALA A 56 4.97 0.18 -5.21
CA ALA A 56 5.40 -0.94 -6.07
C ALA A 56 4.97 -2.29 -5.48
N ILE A 57 5.10 -2.46 -4.16
CA ILE A 57 4.66 -3.67 -3.45
C ILE A 57 3.14 -3.83 -3.57
N ALA A 58 2.38 -2.75 -3.42
CA ALA A 58 0.92 -2.78 -3.56
C ALA A 58 0.50 -3.25 -4.95
N VAL A 59 1.05 -2.66 -6.02
CA VAL A 59 0.72 -3.05 -7.41
C VAL A 59 1.14 -4.49 -7.71
N LEU A 60 2.32 -4.92 -7.26
CA LEU A 60 2.78 -6.30 -7.43
C LEU A 60 1.89 -7.30 -6.68
N SER A 61 1.46 -6.97 -5.46
CA SER A 61 0.60 -7.84 -4.66
C SER A 61 -0.75 -8.06 -5.34
N ILE A 62 -1.33 -7.00 -5.92
CA ILE A 62 -2.58 -7.09 -6.69
C ILE A 62 -2.39 -7.92 -7.95
N ALA A 63 -1.28 -7.73 -8.68
CA ALA A 63 -0.97 -8.53 -9.85
C ALA A 63 -0.84 -10.02 -9.50
N VAL A 64 -0.17 -10.34 -8.39
CA VAL A 64 -0.06 -11.72 -7.88
C VAL A 64 -1.43 -12.25 -7.45
N TYR A 65 -2.26 -11.43 -6.80
CA TYR A 65 -3.62 -11.81 -6.40
C TYR A 65 -4.48 -12.20 -7.61
N CYS A 66 -4.47 -11.41 -8.68
CA CYS A 66 -5.19 -11.73 -9.93
C CYS A 66 -4.76 -13.06 -10.56
N ILE A 67 -3.50 -13.49 -10.34
CA ILE A 67 -2.96 -14.74 -10.90
C ILE A 67 -3.36 -15.94 -10.02
N ILE A 68 -3.31 -15.79 -8.70
CA ILE A 68 -3.49 -16.90 -7.75
C ILE A 68 -4.98 -17.13 -7.45
N LEU A 69 -5.75 -16.07 -7.23
CA LEU A 69 -7.18 -16.13 -6.88
C LEU A 69 -7.99 -15.14 -7.73
N PRO A 70 -8.14 -15.39 -9.05
CA PRO A 70 -8.99 -14.54 -9.88
C PRO A 70 -10.44 -14.65 -9.44
N VAL A 71 -11.07 -13.51 -9.12
CA VAL A 71 -12.51 -13.43 -8.80
C VAL A 71 -13.37 -13.76 -10.02
N GLU A 72 -12.86 -13.49 -11.23
CA GLU A 72 -13.57 -13.65 -12.49
C GLU A 72 -12.83 -14.62 -13.43
N PRO A 73 -13.56 -15.42 -14.24
CA PRO A 73 -12.97 -16.48 -15.07
C PRO A 73 -12.14 -15.95 -16.25
N THR A 74 -12.29 -14.68 -16.61
CA THR A 74 -11.52 -14.05 -17.70
C THR A 74 -10.47 -13.12 -17.11
N GLY A 75 -9.21 -13.24 -17.54
CA GLY A 75 -8.12 -12.40 -17.04
C GLY A 75 -8.37 -10.89 -17.16
N LYS A 76 -9.04 -10.45 -18.24
CA LYS A 76 -9.45 -9.05 -18.38
C LYS A 76 -10.46 -8.62 -17.33
N ALA A 77 -11.45 -9.47 -17.03
CA ALA A 77 -12.48 -9.19 -16.03
C ALA A 77 -11.90 -9.17 -14.61
N ALA A 78 -10.98 -10.09 -14.30
CA ALA A 78 -10.29 -10.13 -13.01
C ALA A 78 -9.49 -8.83 -12.76
N ILE A 79 -8.70 -8.38 -13.74
CA ILE A 79 -7.94 -7.13 -13.62
C ILE A 79 -8.89 -5.93 -13.43
N THR A 80 -9.99 -5.86 -14.18
CA THR A 80 -10.95 -4.74 -14.03
C THR A 80 -11.67 -4.75 -12.69
N ALA A 81 -11.96 -5.94 -12.14
CA ALA A 81 -12.58 -6.09 -10.83
C ALA A 81 -11.64 -5.57 -9.74
N GLU A 82 -10.37 -5.96 -9.76
CA GLU A 82 -9.38 -5.48 -8.78
C GLU A 82 -9.05 -3.99 -8.94
N LEU A 83 -8.98 -3.49 -10.17
CA LEU A 83 -8.68 -2.07 -10.41
C LEU A 83 -9.82 -1.15 -9.99
N HIS A 84 -11.05 -1.65 -9.95
CA HIS A 84 -12.21 -0.89 -9.49
C HIS A 84 -12.00 -0.39 -8.05
N ASP A 85 -11.31 -1.14 -7.20
CA ASP A 85 -11.08 -0.77 -5.80
C ASP A 85 -10.13 0.43 -5.64
N PHE A 86 -9.33 0.77 -6.65
CA PHE A 86 -8.58 2.03 -6.66
C PHE A 86 -9.47 3.26 -6.83
N ASN A 87 -10.71 3.09 -7.31
CA ASN A 87 -11.69 4.16 -7.41
C ASN A 87 -12.45 4.39 -6.09
N ASN A 88 -11.75 4.29 -4.96
CA ASN A 88 -12.33 4.53 -3.65
C ASN A 88 -12.29 6.02 -3.28
N SER A 89 -13.45 6.59 -2.94
CA SER A 89 -13.59 8.00 -2.57
C SER A 89 -12.68 8.43 -1.41
N LEU A 90 -12.41 7.54 -0.45
CA LEU A 90 -11.51 7.83 0.67
C LEU A 90 -10.05 7.94 0.22
N ILE A 91 -9.61 7.07 -0.70
CA ILE A 91 -8.25 7.12 -1.25
C ILE A 91 -8.06 8.44 -2.02
N TRP A 92 -9.03 8.80 -2.87
CA TRP A 92 -8.99 10.06 -3.61
C TRP A 92 -9.08 11.30 -2.71
N LEU A 93 -9.83 11.25 -1.62
CA LEU A 93 -9.88 12.33 -0.63
C LEU A 93 -8.49 12.61 -0.04
N ILE A 94 -7.73 11.55 0.28
CA ILE A 94 -6.35 11.66 0.77
C ILE A 94 -5.44 12.29 -0.29
N VAL A 95 -5.54 11.84 -1.55
CA VAL A 95 -4.75 12.40 -2.67
C VAL A 95 -5.02 13.89 -2.85
N ILE A 96 -6.29 14.30 -2.87
CA ILE A 96 -6.69 15.71 -3.02
C ILE A 96 -6.17 16.55 -1.85
N ALA A 97 -6.26 16.04 -0.62
CA ALA A 97 -5.75 16.73 0.57
C ALA A 97 -4.23 16.97 0.47
N PHE A 98 -3.44 15.97 0.06
CA PHE A 98 -2.00 16.13 -0.16
C PHE A 98 -1.69 17.11 -1.31
N MET A 99 -2.48 17.08 -2.38
CA MET A 99 -2.32 18.00 -3.51
C MET A 99 -2.58 19.45 -3.10
N MET A 100 -3.62 19.69 -2.29
CA MET A 100 -3.95 20.99 -1.72
C MET A 100 -2.88 21.47 -0.74
N ALA A 101 -2.37 20.60 0.14
CA ALA A 101 -1.27 20.91 1.05
C ALA A 101 -0.01 21.35 0.28
N ARG A 102 0.33 20.66 -0.82
CA ARG A 102 1.44 21.09 -1.70
C ARG A 102 1.18 22.42 -2.38
N ALA A 103 -0.06 22.68 -2.81
CA ALA A 103 -0.42 23.97 -3.39
C ALA A 103 -0.23 25.12 -2.39
N PHE A 104 -0.64 24.92 -1.13
CA PHE A 104 -0.47 25.91 -0.05
C PHE A 104 0.99 26.15 0.30
N ALA A 105 1.81 25.08 0.30
CA ALA A 105 3.25 25.19 0.51
C ALA A 105 3.91 25.96 -0.64
N LYS A 106 3.53 25.68 -1.89
CA LYS A 106 4.11 26.34 -3.08
C LYS A 106 3.72 27.82 -3.20
N THR A 107 2.50 28.19 -2.83
CA THR A 107 2.04 29.59 -2.89
C THR A 107 2.49 30.42 -1.68
N GLY A 108 3.10 29.79 -0.67
CA GLY A 108 3.46 30.44 0.60
C GLY A 108 2.25 30.81 1.46
N LEU A 109 1.05 30.33 1.12
CA LEU A 109 -0.16 30.61 1.91
C LEU A 109 -0.06 30.00 3.30
N GLY A 110 0.49 28.79 3.43
CA GLY A 110 0.72 28.14 4.72
C GLY A 110 1.67 28.94 5.61
N GLU A 111 2.72 29.51 5.02
CA GLU A 111 3.69 30.36 5.73
C GLU A 111 3.03 31.67 6.20
N ARG A 112 2.28 32.35 5.34
CA ARG A 112 1.52 33.56 5.71
C ARG A 112 0.55 33.29 6.87
N ILE A 113 -0.20 32.19 6.82
CA ILE A 113 -1.11 31.79 7.91
C ILE A 113 -0.32 31.52 9.19
N SER A 114 0.81 30.82 9.11
CA SER A 114 1.66 30.53 10.29
C SER A 114 2.18 31.80 10.95
N LEU A 115 2.59 32.82 10.18
CA LEU A 115 3.07 34.11 10.70
C LEU A 115 1.94 34.92 11.34
N VAL A 116 0.73 34.89 10.79
CA VAL A 116 -0.45 35.55 11.39
C VAL A 116 -0.85 34.88 12.71
N LEU A 117 -0.74 33.56 12.81
CA LEU A 117 -0.98 32.85 14.06
C LEU A 117 0.11 33.16 15.09
N LEU A 118 1.38 33.17 14.67
CA LEU A 118 2.50 33.53 15.54
C LEU A 118 2.40 34.96 16.05
N SER A 119 1.99 35.92 15.20
CA SER A 119 1.85 37.31 15.64
C SER A 119 0.72 37.51 16.66
N LYS A 120 -0.33 36.67 16.61
CA LYS A 120 -1.47 36.73 17.54
C LYS A 120 -1.24 35.95 18.84
N PHE A 121 -0.54 34.81 18.79
CA PHE A 121 -0.44 33.90 19.92
C PHE A 121 1.00 33.69 20.43
N GLY A 122 2.02 34.00 19.64
CA GLY A 122 3.43 33.72 19.94
C GLY A 122 4.17 34.80 20.71
N GLN A 123 3.48 35.83 21.22
CA GLN A 123 4.11 36.93 21.96
C GLN A 123 4.36 36.61 23.45
N SER A 124 3.88 35.48 23.95
CA SER A 124 4.18 34.98 25.30
C SER A 124 5.00 33.69 25.19
N SER A 125 6.13 33.63 25.90
CA SER A 125 6.90 32.39 26.13
C SER A 125 6.50 31.69 27.44
N LEU A 126 5.57 32.28 28.19
CA LEU A 126 4.89 31.72 29.37
C LEU A 126 3.59 31.02 28.95
#